data_AF-A0A800ACF8-F1
#
_entry.id   AF-A0A800ACF8-F1
#
_cell.length_a   1.000
_cell.length_b   1.000
_cell.length_c   1.000
_cell.angle_alpha   90.00
_cell.angle_beta   90.00
_cell.angle_gamma   90.00
#
_symmetry.space_group_name_H-M   'P 1'
#
loop_
_entity.id
_entity.type
_entity.pdbx_description
1 polymer ?
#
loop_
_entity_poly.entity_id
_entity_poly.type
_entity_poly.pdbx_seq_one_letter_code
_entity_poly.pdbx_strand_id
1 'polypeptide(L)'
;KCKDVRMELVAYLDGELSTMGQRAVEAHLAECADCSQEAEELRGVTQLTQNCECITPKADWWANLQAKLESEKAKDIATEIRYLRNTLHDLSECFERQKMNSANSHEIMTLDEVANYLRVDADTIWNMLDELPHFQIGYELRFKKSSIDEWINAKENRLEFVDEQWFSGNDWFGQIDITDITRRRVNENRNR
;
A
#
# COMPACT_ATOMS: atom_id res chain seq x y z
N LYS A 1 48.54 25.56 6.92
CA LYS A 1 49.41 24.40 6.62
C LYS A 1 49.79 23.64 7.89
N CYS A 2 50.68 24.10 8.76
CA CYS A 2 51.03 23.36 10.00
C CYS A 2 49.83 23.14 10.93
N LYS A 3 48.95 24.14 11.08
CA LYS A 3 47.70 24.00 11.86
C LYS A 3 46.80 22.88 11.33
N ASP A 4 46.71 22.75 10.01
CA ASP A 4 45.84 21.79 9.34
C ASP A 4 46.41 20.37 9.51
N VAL A 5 47.72 20.22 9.29
CA VAL A 5 48.41 18.93 9.49
C VAL A 5 48.36 18.49 10.94
N ARG A 6 48.57 19.40 11.90
CA ARG A 6 48.46 19.09 13.34
C ARG A 6 47.09 18.50 13.71
N MET A 7 46.01 19.00 13.12
CA MET A 7 44.66 18.45 13.35
C MET A 7 44.49 17.05 12.75
N GLU A 8 45.24 16.74 11.68
CA GLU A 8 45.16 15.48 10.96
C GLU A 8 46.18 14.42 11.44
N LEU A 9 47.14 14.79 12.30
CA LEU A 9 48.21 13.88 12.76
C LEU A 9 47.69 12.60 13.42
N VAL A 10 46.67 12.69 14.29
CA VAL A 10 46.12 11.50 14.97
C VAL A 10 45.45 10.57 13.96
N ALA A 11 44.59 11.13 13.09
CA ALA A 11 43.94 10.37 12.02
C ALA A 11 44.96 9.76 11.04
N TYR A 12 46.09 10.43 10.80
CA TYR A 12 47.19 9.90 10.00
C TYR A 12 47.83 8.68 10.68
N LEU A 13 48.14 8.79 11.98
CA LEU A 13 48.76 7.71 12.76
C LEU A 13 47.85 6.49 12.92
N ASP A 14 46.54 6.70 13.02
CA ASP A 14 45.54 5.64 13.10
C ASP A 14 45.19 5.02 11.73
N GLY A 15 45.66 5.61 10.62
CA GLY A 15 45.40 5.14 9.25
C GLY A 15 44.02 5.50 8.68
N GLU A 16 43.30 6.42 9.33
CA GLU A 16 41.92 6.81 9.01
C GLU A 16 41.84 7.91 7.92
N LEU A 17 42.98 8.50 7.52
CA LEU A 17 43.01 9.49 6.44
C LEU A 17 42.87 8.86 5.06
N SER A 18 42.21 9.58 4.16
CA SER A 18 42.20 9.26 2.72
C SER A 18 43.62 9.25 2.13
N THR A 19 43.82 8.54 1.01
CA THR A 19 45.12 8.45 0.33
C THR A 19 45.70 9.81 -0.08
N MET A 20 44.84 10.79 -0.42
CA MET A 20 45.28 12.16 -0.70
C MET A 20 45.68 12.92 0.57
N GLY A 21 44.94 12.73 1.67
CA GLY A 21 45.26 13.32 2.97
C GLY A 21 46.57 12.79 3.54
N GLN A 22 46.79 11.47 3.48
CA GLN A 22 48.06 10.84 3.89
C GLN A 22 49.26 11.44 3.13
N ARG A 23 49.18 11.56 1.80
CA ARG A 23 50.25 12.17 0.99
C ARG A 23 50.48 13.64 1.33
N ALA A 24 49.42 14.40 1.62
CA ALA A 24 49.54 15.81 1.99
C ALA A 24 50.23 15.99 3.35
N VAL A 25 49.89 15.15 4.32
CA VAL A 25 50.55 15.10 5.64
C VAL A 25 52.00 14.66 5.49
N GLU A 26 52.29 13.57 4.77
CA GLU A 26 53.66 13.06 4.54
C GLU A 26 54.56 14.08 3.84
N ALA A 27 54.06 14.75 2.80
CA ALA A 27 54.79 15.82 2.13
C ALA A 27 55.13 16.96 3.11
N HIS A 28 54.23 17.29 4.03
CA HIS A 28 54.49 18.31 5.03
C HIS A 28 55.48 17.86 6.10
N LEU A 29 55.40 16.61 6.57
CA LEU A 29 56.33 16.03 7.55
C LEU A 29 57.77 15.95 7.02
N ALA A 30 57.94 15.81 5.70
CA ALA A 30 59.25 15.85 5.06
C ALA A 30 59.89 17.27 5.04
N GLU A 31 59.06 18.32 5.07
CA GLU A 31 59.50 19.71 4.97
C GLU A 31 59.51 20.47 6.31
N CYS A 32 58.78 19.99 7.33
CA CYS A 32 58.59 20.69 8.59
C CYS A 32 59.09 19.87 9.79
N ALA A 33 60.18 20.33 10.40
CA ALA A 33 60.77 19.70 11.58
C ALA A 33 59.84 19.68 12.80
N ASP A 34 59.09 20.77 13.04
CA ASP A 34 58.19 20.88 14.19
C ASP A 34 57.05 19.85 14.14
N CYS A 35 56.40 19.72 12.98
CA CYS A 35 55.33 18.74 12.79
C CYS A 35 55.84 17.30 12.77
N SER A 36 57.06 17.08 12.27
CA SER A 36 57.73 15.78 12.32
C SER A 36 58.03 15.34 13.75
N GLN A 37 58.55 16.25 14.58
CA GLN A 37 58.78 15.99 15.99
C GLN A 37 57.48 15.67 16.74
N GLU A 38 56.42 16.46 16.51
CA GLU A 38 55.11 16.23 17.14
C GLU A 38 54.50 14.88 16.75
N ALA A 39 54.64 14.48 15.49
CA ALA A 39 54.22 13.15 15.02
C ALA A 39 55.02 12.03 15.71
N GLU A 40 56.32 12.21 15.91
CA GLU A 40 57.18 11.24 16.60
C GLU A 40 56.85 11.14 18.10
N GLU A 41 56.56 12.25 18.77
CA GLU A 41 56.10 12.29 20.15
C GLU A 41 54.79 11.50 20.31
N LEU A 42 53.83 11.69 19.39
CA LEU A 42 52.58 10.94 19.37
C LEU A 42 52.80 9.44 19.10
N ARG A 43 53.71 9.07 18.17
CA ARG A 43 54.10 7.67 17.95
C ARG A 43 54.69 7.04 19.22
N GLY A 44 55.52 7.78 19.95
CA GLY A 44 56.10 7.34 21.21
C GLY A 44 55.04 7.00 22.26
N VAL A 45 54.02 7.84 22.42
CA VAL A 45 52.89 7.58 23.34
C VAL A 45 52.11 6.33 22.93
N THR A 46 51.78 6.19 21.65
CA THR A 46 51.07 5.00 21.13
C THR A 46 51.90 3.72 21.32
N GLN A 47 53.22 3.78 21.15
CA GLN A 47 54.09 2.63 21.38
C GLN A 47 54.09 2.20 22.85
N LEU A 48 54.08 3.16 23.79
CA LEU A 48 54.02 2.87 25.22
C LEU A 48 52.71 2.16 25.60
N THR A 49 51.59 2.54 25.00
CA THR A 49 50.28 1.92 25.28
C THR A 49 50.11 0.57 24.58
N GLN A 50 50.68 0.39 23.38
CA GLN A 50 50.69 -0.89 22.66
C GLN A 50 51.50 -1.98 23.36
N ASN A 51 52.49 -1.60 24.17
CA ASN A 51 53.30 -2.52 24.97
C ASN A 51 52.58 -3.03 26.23
N CYS A 52 51.40 -2.50 26.56
CA CYS A 52 50.59 -3.05 27.63
C CYS A 52 50.02 -4.42 27.24
N GLU A 53 50.00 -5.35 28.18
CA GLU A 53 49.41 -6.67 27.95
C GLU A 53 47.93 -6.52 27.56
N CYS A 54 47.62 -6.92 26.33
CA CYS A 54 46.26 -6.96 25.84
C CYS A 54 45.51 -8.07 26.58
N ILE A 55 44.36 -7.73 27.17
CA ILE A 55 43.48 -8.72 27.79
C ILE A 55 42.96 -9.62 26.68
N THR A 56 43.39 -10.88 26.68
CA THR A 56 42.82 -11.88 25.77
C THR A 56 41.44 -12.27 26.29
N PRO A 57 40.37 -12.02 25.51
CA PRO A 57 39.06 -12.50 25.92
C PRO A 57 39.07 -14.02 25.98
N LYS A 58 38.18 -14.60 26.81
CA LYS A 58 37.96 -16.05 26.82
C LYS A 58 37.68 -16.54 25.39
N ALA A 59 38.13 -17.74 25.05
CA ALA A 59 38.01 -18.31 23.70
C ALA A 59 36.57 -18.24 23.14
N ASP A 60 35.58 -18.38 24.01
CA ASP A 60 34.16 -18.37 23.65
C ASP A 60 33.51 -16.98 23.65
N TRP A 61 34.28 -15.90 23.79
CA TRP A 61 33.74 -14.54 23.89
C TRP A 61 32.95 -14.14 22.64
N TRP A 62 33.50 -14.40 21.45
CA TRP A 62 32.81 -14.14 20.19
C TRP A 62 31.57 -15.01 20.01
N ALA A 63 31.65 -16.29 20.36
CA ALA A 63 30.51 -17.21 20.31
C ALA A 63 29.38 -16.74 21.22
N ASN A 64 29.69 -16.33 22.45
CA ASN A 64 28.72 -15.79 23.40
C ASN A 64 28.11 -14.46 22.95
N LEU A 65 28.93 -13.55 22.41
CA LEU A 65 28.44 -12.27 21.90
C LEU A 65 27.51 -12.47 20.70
N GLN A 66 27.89 -13.34 19.76
CA GLN A 66 27.08 -13.65 18.60
C GLN A 66 25.74 -14.26 19.00
N ALA A 67 25.75 -15.27 19.89
CA ALA A 67 24.52 -15.88 20.40
C ALA A 67 23.61 -14.85 21.08
N LYS A 68 24.19 -13.90 21.83
CA LYS A 68 23.43 -12.83 22.46
C LYS A 68 22.79 -11.90 21.43
N LEU A 69 23.54 -11.46 20.42
CA LEU A 69 23.02 -10.60 19.35
C LEU A 69 21.90 -11.28 18.55
N GLU A 70 22.04 -12.57 18.24
CA GLU A 70 21.00 -13.36 17.56
C GLU A 70 19.74 -13.50 18.42
N SER A 71 19.90 -13.75 19.72
CA SER A 71 18.77 -13.85 20.65
C SER A 71 17.99 -12.53 20.78
N GLU A 72 18.67 -11.38 20.75
CA GLU A 72 18.01 -10.07 20.81
C GLU A 72 17.26 -9.78 19.51
N LYS A 73 17.85 -10.06 18.34
CA LYS A 73 17.14 -9.94 17.05
C LYS A 73 15.89 -10.81 16.99
N ALA A 74 15.96 -12.04 17.50
CA ALA A 74 14.83 -12.95 17.52
C ALA A 74 13.67 -12.45 18.40
N LYS A 75 13.97 -11.83 19.56
CA LYS A 75 12.95 -11.24 20.45
C LYS A 75 12.21 -10.07 19.78
N ASP A 76 12.93 -9.25 19.03
CA ASP A 76 12.38 -8.09 18.35
C ASP A 76 11.40 -8.51 17.24
N ILE A 77 11.83 -9.46 16.40
CA ILE A 77 10.98 -10.04 15.34
C ILE A 77 9.74 -10.73 15.93
N ALA A 78 9.89 -11.49 17.01
CA ALA A 78 8.77 -12.16 17.66
C ALA A 78 7.74 -11.17 18.23
N THR A 79 8.19 -10.01 18.70
CA THR A 79 7.31 -8.95 19.21
C THR A 79 6.54 -8.29 18.07
N GLU A 80 7.19 -8.01 16.95
CA GLU A 80 6.52 -7.44 15.78
C GLU A 80 5.54 -8.42 15.13
N ILE A 81 5.89 -9.70 14.99
CA ILE A 81 4.96 -10.70 14.45
C ILE A 81 3.69 -10.80 15.32
N ARG A 82 3.85 -10.73 16.65
CA ARG A 82 2.73 -10.74 17.59
C ARG A 82 1.87 -9.49 17.46
N TYR A 83 2.47 -8.31 17.35
CA TYR A 83 1.75 -7.07 17.12
C TYR A 83 0.96 -7.11 15.81
N LEU A 84 1.61 -7.49 14.70
CA LEU A 84 0.97 -7.63 13.39
C LEU A 84 -0.20 -8.62 13.41
N ARG A 85 -0.04 -9.77 14.09
CA ARG A 85 -1.13 -10.74 14.24
C ARG A 85 -2.34 -10.14 14.97
N ASN A 86 -2.09 -9.45 16.07
CA ASN A 86 -3.16 -8.85 16.87
C ASN A 86 -3.87 -7.73 16.09
N THR A 87 -3.12 -6.84 15.43
CA THR A 87 -3.70 -5.79 14.60
C THR A 87 -4.53 -6.35 13.44
N LEU A 88 -4.08 -7.42 12.78
CA LEU A 88 -4.86 -8.10 11.75
C LEU A 88 -6.16 -8.68 12.30
N HIS A 89 -6.12 -9.27 13.50
CA HIS A 89 -7.30 -9.78 14.19
C HIS A 89 -8.29 -8.64 14.48
N ASP A 90 -7.83 -7.54 15.08
CA ASP A 90 -8.65 -6.39 15.44
C ASP A 90 -9.26 -5.72 14.19
N LEU A 91 -8.49 -5.60 13.10
CA LEU A 91 -8.99 -5.10 11.83
C LEU A 91 -10.04 -6.04 11.23
N SER A 92 -9.83 -7.36 11.29
CA SER A 92 -10.82 -8.34 10.84
C SER A 92 -12.14 -8.20 11.61
N GLU A 93 -12.08 -8.00 12.92
CA GLU A 93 -13.28 -7.74 13.72
C GLU A 93 -13.96 -6.41 13.37
N CYS A 94 -13.17 -5.38 13.07
CA CYS A 94 -13.69 -4.09 12.61
C CYS A 94 -14.40 -4.22 11.26
N PHE A 95 -13.85 -5.00 10.32
CA PHE A 95 -14.48 -5.26 9.02
C PHE A 95 -15.82 -6.01 9.17
N GLU A 96 -15.89 -7.02 10.03
CA GLU A 96 -17.15 -7.73 10.26
C GLU A 96 -18.20 -6.83 10.93
N ARG A 97 -17.80 -5.95 11.85
CA ARG A 97 -18.69 -4.90 12.40
C ARG A 97 -19.14 -3.90 11.35
N GLN A 98 -18.27 -3.48 10.45
CA GLN A 98 -18.62 -2.56 9.36
C GLN A 98 -19.62 -3.20 8.38
N LYS A 99 -19.41 -4.49 8.05
CA LYS A 99 -20.32 -5.27 7.21
C LYS A 99 -21.70 -5.40 7.84
N MET A 100 -21.77 -5.67 9.14
CA MET A 100 -23.03 -5.72 9.91
C MET A 100 -23.72 -4.35 10.00
N ASN A 101 -22.96 -3.25 10.14
CA ASN A 101 -23.53 -1.90 10.17
C ASN A 101 -24.03 -1.41 8.79
N SER A 102 -23.39 -1.82 7.69
CA SER A 102 -23.84 -1.51 6.34
C SER A 102 -25.03 -2.37 5.89
N ALA A 103 -25.18 -3.59 6.42
CA ALA A 103 -26.30 -4.47 6.12
C ALA A 103 -27.62 -4.00 6.75
N ASN A 104 -27.57 -3.26 7.87
CA ASN A 104 -28.77 -2.82 8.60
C ASN A 104 -29.29 -1.42 8.23
N SER A 105 -28.59 -0.64 7.39
CA SER A 105 -28.97 0.76 7.13
C SER A 105 -29.72 1.02 5.82
N HIS A 106 -29.83 0.05 4.91
CA HIS A 106 -30.46 0.24 3.58
C HIS A 106 -31.48 -0.87 3.24
N GLU A 107 -32.26 -1.34 4.21
CA GLU A 107 -33.35 -2.28 3.93
C GLU A 107 -34.54 -1.57 3.25
N ILE A 108 -34.74 -0.28 3.54
CA ILE A 108 -35.83 0.55 2.99
C ILE A 108 -35.23 1.79 2.31
N MET A 109 -35.56 1.96 1.02
CA MET A 109 -35.11 3.02 0.15
C MET A 109 -36.26 4.00 -0.16
N THR A 110 -35.92 5.27 -0.37
CA THR A 110 -36.79 6.33 -0.90
C THR A 110 -36.84 6.29 -2.41
N LEU A 111 -37.76 7.07 -3.01
CA LEU A 111 -37.88 7.18 -4.47
C LEU A 111 -36.57 7.62 -5.13
N ASP A 112 -35.88 8.62 -4.56
CA ASP A 112 -34.60 9.12 -5.08
C ASP A 112 -33.48 8.08 -4.95
N GLU A 113 -33.49 7.31 -3.87
CA GLU A 113 -32.52 6.24 -3.67
C GLU A 113 -32.75 5.08 -4.65
N VAL A 114 -34.02 4.74 -4.95
CA VAL A 114 -34.36 3.73 -5.97
C VAL A 114 -34.00 4.20 -7.37
N ALA A 115 -34.25 5.46 -7.71
CA ALA A 115 -33.83 6.07 -8.97
C ALA A 115 -32.31 5.94 -9.17
N ASN A 116 -31.54 6.30 -8.13
CA ASN A 116 -30.09 6.13 -8.14
C ASN A 116 -29.64 4.67 -8.23
N TYR A 117 -30.37 3.75 -7.59
CA TYR A 117 -30.06 2.33 -7.59
C TYR A 117 -30.28 1.66 -8.95
N LEU A 118 -31.41 1.94 -9.58
CA LEU A 118 -31.75 1.47 -10.93
C LEU A 118 -31.05 2.28 -12.03
N ARG A 119 -30.35 3.37 -11.67
CA ARG A 119 -29.69 4.33 -12.57
C ARG A 119 -30.63 4.93 -13.62
N VAL A 120 -31.81 5.32 -13.18
CA VAL A 120 -32.81 6.01 -14.01
C VAL A 120 -33.26 7.29 -13.30
N ASP A 121 -33.79 8.25 -14.06
CA ASP A 121 -34.32 9.49 -13.48
C ASP A 121 -35.57 9.24 -12.62
N ALA A 122 -35.79 10.09 -11.62
CA ALA A 122 -36.93 9.99 -10.69
C ALA A 122 -38.28 9.97 -11.42
N ASP A 123 -38.42 10.71 -12.51
CA ASP A 123 -39.64 10.73 -13.34
C ASP A 123 -39.89 9.39 -14.02
N THR A 124 -38.84 8.66 -14.39
CA THR A 124 -38.96 7.30 -14.95
C THR A 124 -39.47 6.33 -13.90
N ILE A 125 -39.03 6.48 -12.64
CA ILE A 125 -39.54 5.69 -11.51
C ILE A 125 -41.02 6.00 -11.25
N TRP A 126 -41.43 7.27 -11.32
CA TRP A 126 -42.84 7.66 -11.20
C TRP A 126 -43.72 7.00 -12.29
N ASN A 127 -43.25 6.97 -13.53
CA ASN A 127 -43.96 6.33 -14.64
C ASN A 127 -44.04 4.81 -14.52
N MET A 128 -43.09 4.18 -13.81
CA MET A 128 -43.03 2.74 -13.60
C MET A 128 -43.51 2.30 -12.21
N LEU A 129 -44.10 3.22 -11.44
CA LEU A 129 -44.48 2.97 -10.04
C LEU A 129 -45.50 1.82 -9.91
N ASP A 130 -46.36 1.66 -10.91
CA ASP A 130 -47.36 0.57 -10.98
C ASP A 130 -46.72 -0.81 -11.10
N GLU A 131 -45.48 -0.90 -11.60
CA GLU A 131 -44.77 -2.16 -11.75
C GLU A 131 -43.81 -2.48 -10.60
N LEU A 132 -43.45 -1.47 -9.81
CA LEU A 132 -42.44 -1.58 -8.76
C LEU A 132 -43.09 -1.95 -7.41
N PRO A 133 -42.53 -2.93 -6.67
CA PRO A 133 -43.01 -3.27 -5.34
C PRO A 133 -42.71 -2.11 -4.36
N HIS A 134 -43.75 -1.33 -4.07
CA HIS A 134 -43.69 -0.18 -3.17
C HIS A 134 -44.67 -0.35 -2.01
N PHE A 135 -44.38 0.36 -0.91
CA PHE A 135 -45.32 0.51 0.19
C PHE A 135 -45.34 1.97 0.64
N GLN A 136 -46.53 2.44 1.01
CA GLN A 136 -46.74 3.81 1.46
C GLN A 136 -46.70 3.87 2.99
N ILE A 137 -45.82 4.71 3.52
CA ILE A 137 -45.84 5.08 4.95
C ILE A 137 -46.14 6.57 5.03
N GLY A 138 -47.35 6.91 5.46
CA GLY A 138 -47.80 8.31 5.52
C GLY A 138 -47.96 8.90 4.10
N TYR A 139 -47.18 9.94 3.79
CA TYR A 139 -47.18 10.62 2.48
C TYR A 139 -45.97 10.25 1.61
N GLU A 140 -45.11 9.34 2.06
CA GLU A 140 -43.89 8.98 1.37
C GLU A 140 -43.92 7.55 0.86
N LEU A 141 -43.38 7.37 -0.35
CA LEU A 141 -43.18 6.07 -0.97
C LEU A 141 -41.87 5.46 -0.48
N ARG A 142 -41.95 4.18 -0.09
CA ARG A 142 -40.84 3.41 0.43
C ARG A 142 -40.73 2.09 -0.33
N PHE A 143 -39.49 1.66 -0.54
CA PHE A 143 -39.17 0.50 -1.35
C PHE A 143 -38.21 -0.40 -0.59
N LYS A 144 -38.53 -1.69 -0.48
CA LYS A 144 -37.62 -2.63 0.17
C LYS A 144 -36.56 -3.04 -0.84
N LYS A 145 -35.27 -2.87 -0.51
CA LYS A 145 -34.18 -3.18 -1.46
C LYS A 145 -34.26 -4.63 -1.97
N SER A 146 -34.52 -5.59 -1.07
CA SER A 146 -34.66 -7.01 -1.44
C SER A 146 -35.82 -7.26 -2.42
N SER A 147 -36.92 -6.50 -2.29
CA SER A 147 -38.08 -6.64 -3.19
C SER A 147 -37.81 -6.02 -4.57
N ILE A 148 -37.03 -4.93 -4.64
CA ILE A 148 -36.55 -4.39 -5.91
C ILE A 148 -35.60 -5.38 -6.58
N ASP A 149 -34.68 -5.99 -5.84
CA ASP A 149 -33.77 -7.02 -6.35
C ASP A 149 -34.53 -8.24 -6.90
N GLU A 150 -35.54 -8.72 -6.17
CA GLU A 150 -36.43 -9.80 -6.64
C GLU A 150 -37.20 -9.40 -7.91
N TRP A 151 -37.67 -8.16 -8.00
CA TRP A 151 -38.35 -7.65 -9.20
C TRP A 151 -37.43 -7.56 -10.41
N ILE A 152 -36.18 -7.08 -10.25
CA ILE A 152 -35.17 -7.06 -11.31
C ILE A 152 -34.96 -8.48 -11.84
N ASN A 153 -34.75 -9.45 -10.95
CA ASN A 153 -34.54 -10.85 -11.31
C ASN A 153 -35.77 -11.46 -12.02
N ALA A 154 -36.99 -11.08 -11.62
CA ALA A 154 -38.22 -11.53 -12.26
C ALA A 154 -38.43 -10.92 -13.65
N LYS A 155 -38.02 -9.66 -13.86
CA LYS A 155 -38.05 -8.98 -15.17
C LYS A 155 -36.95 -9.49 -16.10
N GLU A 156 -35.74 -9.74 -15.59
CA GLU A 156 -34.64 -10.35 -16.35
C GLU A 156 -35.02 -11.74 -16.86
N ASN A 157 -35.65 -12.57 -16.03
CA ASN A 157 -36.18 -13.87 -16.45
C ASN A 157 -37.42 -13.80 -17.36
N ARG A 158 -38.09 -12.64 -17.44
CA ARG A 158 -39.25 -12.42 -18.33
C ARG A 158 -38.83 -11.96 -19.74
N LEU A 159 -37.60 -11.47 -19.92
CA LEU A 159 -37.09 -10.95 -21.19
C LEU A 159 -36.64 -12.05 -22.19
N GLU A 160 -37.01 -13.32 -21.99
CA GLU A 160 -36.91 -14.36 -23.01
C GLU A 160 -38.04 -14.35 -24.07
N PHE A 161 -38.98 -13.41 -24.01
CA PHE A 161 -40.05 -13.29 -25.01
C PHE A 161 -40.23 -11.85 -25.48
N VAL A 162 -39.65 -11.52 -26.64
CA VAL A 162 -39.89 -10.25 -27.33
C VAL A 162 -41.07 -10.45 -28.27
N ASP A 163 -42.17 -9.75 -28.01
CA ASP A 163 -43.33 -9.68 -28.91
C ASP A 163 -43.04 -8.67 -30.05
N GLU A 164 -43.18 -9.12 -31.31
CA GLU A 164 -42.76 -8.43 -32.54
C GLU A 164 -43.63 -7.22 -32.94
N GLN A 165 -44.60 -6.80 -32.12
CA GLN A 165 -45.61 -5.82 -32.55
C GLN A 165 -45.39 -4.36 -32.10
N TRP A 166 -44.31 -4.04 -31.38
CA TRP A 166 -44.12 -2.68 -30.81
C TRP A 166 -43.30 -1.69 -31.65
N PHE A 167 -42.92 -2.01 -32.89
CA PHE A 167 -42.37 -1.05 -33.85
C PHE A 167 -43.37 -0.75 -34.96
N SER A 168 -44.46 -0.05 -34.64
CA SER A 168 -45.33 0.56 -35.65
C SER A 168 -46.06 1.76 -35.06
N GLY A 169 -45.44 2.94 -35.14
CA GLY A 169 -46.17 4.17 -34.80
C GLY A 169 -45.33 5.40 -34.47
N ASN A 170 -44.50 5.84 -35.42
CA ASN A 170 -44.03 7.21 -35.67
C ASN A 170 -43.19 7.97 -34.61
N ASP A 171 -42.02 8.38 -35.12
CA ASP A 171 -41.23 9.59 -34.81
C ASP A 171 -40.55 9.70 -33.45
N TRP A 172 -39.38 9.04 -33.30
CA TRP A 172 -38.23 9.69 -32.64
C TRP A 172 -36.86 9.02 -32.85
N PHE A 173 -36.49 8.42 -33.99
CA PHE A 173 -35.05 8.27 -34.29
C PHE A 173 -34.85 8.22 -35.81
N GLY A 174 -34.50 9.38 -36.38
CA GLY A 174 -33.96 9.46 -37.72
C GLY A 174 -32.61 8.75 -37.78
N GLN A 175 -32.47 7.87 -38.78
CA GLN A 175 -31.20 7.35 -39.31
C GLN A 175 -30.16 6.89 -38.27
N ILE A 176 -30.44 5.77 -37.63
CA ILE A 176 -29.39 4.84 -37.25
C ILE A 176 -29.70 3.51 -37.95
N ASP A 177 -28.92 3.17 -38.98
CA ASP A 177 -28.99 1.88 -39.64
C ASP A 177 -28.28 0.84 -38.75
N ILE A 178 -29.04 0.18 -37.88
CA ILE A 178 -28.53 -0.82 -36.93
C ILE A 178 -28.18 -2.16 -37.63
N THR A 179 -28.43 -2.30 -38.94
CA THR A 179 -28.17 -3.55 -39.66
C THR A 179 -26.68 -3.84 -39.92
N ASP A 180 -25.77 -2.92 -39.58
CA ASP A 180 -24.33 -3.09 -39.77
C ASP A 180 -23.57 -3.61 -38.53
N ILE A 181 -24.16 -3.49 -37.32
CA ILE A 181 -23.48 -3.85 -36.06
C ILE A 181 -23.65 -5.34 -35.71
N THR A 182 -24.73 -5.99 -36.14
CA THR A 182 -24.98 -7.41 -35.82
C THR A 182 -24.43 -8.41 -36.84
N ARG A 183 -23.98 -7.98 -38.03
CA ARG A 183 -23.50 -8.91 -39.07
C ARG A 183 -22.01 -9.29 -38.94
N ARG A 184 -21.19 -8.56 -38.18
CA ARG A 184 -19.75 -8.87 -38.01
C ARG A 184 -19.41 -9.89 -36.92
N ARG A 185 -20.30 -10.21 -35.98
CA ARG A 185 -19.96 -11.11 -34.85
C ARG A 185 -20.26 -12.60 -35.06
N VAL A 186 -20.90 -12.98 -36.18
CA VAL A 186 -21.32 -14.38 -36.43
C VAL A 186 -20.36 -15.17 -37.36
N ASN A 187 -19.41 -14.52 -38.05
CA ASN A 187 -18.51 -15.22 -39.00
C ASN A 187 -17.05 -15.43 -38.54
N GLU A 188 -16.64 -15.01 -37.33
CA GLU A 188 -15.28 -15.29 -36.81
C GLU A 188 -15.18 -16.51 -35.88
N ASN A 189 -16.29 -17.12 -35.47
CA ASN A 189 -16.29 -18.30 -34.57
C ASN A 189 -16.61 -19.64 -35.28
N ARG A 190 -16.36 -19.72 -36.60
CA ARG A 190 -16.52 -20.96 -37.38
C ARG A 190 -15.21 -21.47 -38.02
N ASN A 191 -14.06 -21.01 -37.55
CA ASN A 191 -12.74 -21.52 -37.98
C ASN A 191 -11.74 -21.59 -36.81
N ARG A 192 -12.10 -22.34 -35.75
CA ARG A 192 -11.17 -23.03 -34.84
C ARG A 192 -11.87 -24.19 -34.15
#